data_AF-A0A5C7X4T7-F1
#
_entry.id   AF-A0A5C7X4T7-F1
#
_cell.length_a   1.000
_cell.length_b   1.000
_cell.length_c   1.000
_cell.angle_alpha   90.00
_cell.angle_beta   90.00
_cell.angle_gamma   90.00
#
_symmetry.space_group_name_H-M   'P 1'
#
loop_
_entity.id
_entity.type
_entity.pdbx_description
1 polymer ?
#
loop_
_entity_poly.entity_id
_entity_poly.type
_entity_poly.pdbx_seq_one_letter_code
_entity_poly.pdbx_strand_id
1 'polypeptide(L)'
;MNDDTAPLTDETVYDGRWLRMKRRGGWEYCERSHHADGMAVIVAALTPQDEVLFVEQFRVPLGKPTIEMPAGLVGDIGHGDDANDTLEDAARR
;
A
#
# COMPACT_ATOMS: atom_id res chain seq x y z
N MET A 1 4.84 12.95 -25.03
CA MET A 1 4.71 11.53 -25.44
C MET A 1 3.23 11.26 -25.46
N ASN A 2 2.58 11.34 -26.62
CA ASN A 2 1.17 11.01 -26.75
C ASN A 2 1.11 9.55 -27.18
N ASP A 3 0.86 8.68 -26.21
CA ASP A 3 0.68 7.24 -26.40
C ASP A 3 -0.83 6.89 -26.44
N ASP A 4 -1.65 7.81 -26.98
CA ASP A 4 -3.12 7.71 -26.98
C ASP A 4 -3.64 6.60 -27.92
N THR A 5 -2.74 5.94 -28.66
CA THR A 5 -3.06 4.87 -29.62
C THR A 5 -2.51 3.51 -29.23
N ALA A 6 -1.69 3.40 -28.17
CA ALA A 6 -1.22 2.09 -27.71
C ALA A 6 -2.39 1.30 -27.08
N PRO A 7 -2.44 -0.04 -27.30
CA PRO A 7 -3.43 -0.86 -26.65
C PRO A 7 -3.31 -0.71 -25.12
N LEU A 8 -4.40 -0.28 -24.49
CA LEU A 8 -4.52 -0.05 -23.04
C LEU A 8 -4.60 -1.36 -22.22
N THR A 9 -4.14 -2.47 -22.81
CA THR A 9 -4.18 -3.78 -22.17
C THR A 9 -2.97 -3.94 -21.26
N ASP A 10 -3.23 -4.39 -20.04
CA ASP A 10 -2.22 -4.53 -19.01
C ASP A 10 -1.47 -5.85 -19.11
N GLU A 11 -0.22 -5.82 -19.57
CA GLU A 11 0.67 -6.98 -19.57
C GLU A 11 1.25 -7.19 -18.15
N THR A 12 1.18 -8.42 -17.64
CA THR A 12 1.91 -8.79 -16.41
C THR A 12 3.33 -9.19 -16.78
N VAL A 13 4.31 -8.41 -16.34
CA VAL A 13 5.74 -8.65 -16.59
C VAL A 13 6.31 -9.60 -15.54
N TYR A 14 5.87 -9.47 -14.29
CA TYR A 14 6.27 -10.31 -13.17
C TYR A 14 5.15 -10.35 -12.13
N ASP A 15 4.85 -11.54 -11.59
CA ASP A 15 3.87 -11.72 -10.52
C ASP A 15 4.57 -12.34 -9.31
N GLY A 16 4.93 -11.48 -8.36
CA GLY A 16 5.61 -11.88 -7.14
C GLY A 16 4.62 -12.20 -6.03
N ARG A 17 5.15 -12.52 -4.85
CA ARG A 17 4.32 -12.66 -3.65
C ARG A 17 3.65 -11.33 -3.33
N TRP A 18 4.43 -10.25 -3.13
CA TRP A 18 3.93 -8.95 -2.63
C TRP A 18 3.63 -7.88 -3.64
N LEU A 19 4.21 -7.97 -4.83
CA LEU A 19 4.06 -6.99 -5.89
C LEU A 19 3.89 -7.71 -7.22
N ARG A 20 3.03 -7.16 -8.07
CA ARG A 20 2.94 -7.50 -9.48
C ARG A 20 3.40 -6.32 -10.30
N MET A 21 4.31 -6.57 -11.25
CA MET A 21 4.78 -5.57 -12.20
C MET A 21 3.95 -5.66 -13.48
N LYS A 22 3.50 -4.51 -13.94
CA LYS A 22 2.61 -4.35 -15.08
C LYS A 22 3.24 -3.42 -16.11
N ARG A 23 2.91 -3.64 -17.38
CA ARG A 23 3.25 -2.75 -18.48
C ARG A 23 1.99 -2.38 -19.26
N ARG A 24 1.83 -1.10 -19.56
CA ARG A 24 0.75 -0.56 -20.40
C ARG A 24 1.35 0.45 -21.38
N GLY A 25 1.33 0.12 -22.67
CA GLY A 25 2.01 0.92 -23.69
C GLY A 25 3.50 1.12 -23.36
N GLY A 26 3.93 2.37 -23.28
CA GLY A 26 5.28 2.78 -22.86
C GLY A 26 5.56 2.81 -21.34
N TRP A 27 4.57 2.51 -20.49
CA TRP A 27 4.69 2.65 -19.04
C TRP A 27 4.88 1.33 -18.31
N GLU A 28 5.72 1.34 -17.28
CA GLU A 28 5.86 0.28 -16.29
C GLU A 28 5.39 0.78 -14.92
N TYR A 29 4.64 -0.05 -14.20
CA TYR A 29 4.14 0.25 -12.87
C TYR A 29 3.97 -1.04 -12.05
N CYS A 30 3.71 -0.90 -10.75
CA CYS A 30 3.46 -2.04 -9.89
C CYS A 30 2.12 -1.89 -9.14
N GLU A 31 1.50 -3.03 -8.88
CA GLU A 31 0.35 -3.17 -7.99
C GLU A 31 0.70 -4.12 -6.84
N ARG A 32 -0.03 -4.02 -5.74
CA ARG A 32 0.07 -4.99 -4.65
C ARG A 32 -0.75 -6.21 -5.01
N SER A 33 -0.24 -7.40 -4.71
CA SER A 33 -0.83 -8.68 -5.07
C SER A 33 -1.43 -9.45 -3.88
N HIS A 34 -1.68 -8.75 -2.76
CA HIS A 34 -2.08 -9.35 -1.48
C HIS A 34 -3.49 -8.99 -1.05
N HIS A 35 -3.95 -9.62 0.04
CA HIS A 35 -5.30 -9.51 0.63
C HIS A 35 -5.85 -8.08 0.61
N ALA A 36 -7.17 -7.97 0.38
CA ALA A 36 -7.90 -6.71 0.21
C ALA A 36 -7.30 -5.78 -0.87
N ASP A 37 -6.85 -6.34 -2.00
CA ASP A 37 -6.19 -5.62 -3.11
C ASP A 37 -4.97 -4.79 -2.66
N GLY A 38 -4.34 -5.20 -1.56
CA GLY A 38 -3.23 -4.49 -0.92
C GLY A 38 -3.60 -3.09 -0.40
N MET A 39 -4.87 -2.87 -0.08
CA MET A 39 -5.34 -1.62 0.48
C MET A 39 -4.65 -1.32 1.82
N ALA A 40 -4.36 -0.05 2.05
CA ALA A 40 -3.65 0.41 3.24
C ALA A 40 -4.23 1.73 3.72
N VAL A 41 -4.08 1.99 5.01
CA VAL A 41 -4.41 3.26 5.64
C VAL A 41 -3.14 4.00 6.04
N ILE A 42 -3.18 5.32 5.95
CA ILE A 42 -2.19 6.24 6.54
C ILE A 42 -2.97 7.15 7.48
N VAL A 43 -2.55 7.22 8.74
CA VAL A 43 -3.29 7.90 9.81
C VAL A 43 -2.58 9.20 10.17
N ALA A 44 -3.29 10.32 9.98
CA ALA A 44 -2.91 11.60 10.57
C ALA A 44 -3.41 11.66 12.02
N ALA A 45 -2.63 11.10 12.94
CA ALA A 45 -2.97 11.04 14.35
C ALA A 45 -2.63 12.36 15.06
N LEU A 46 -3.61 12.94 15.76
CA LEU A 46 -3.48 14.19 16.50
C LEU A 46 -3.55 13.93 18.02
N THR A 47 -2.66 14.58 18.76
CA THR A 47 -2.75 14.62 20.23
C THR A 47 -3.76 15.68 20.67
N PRO A 48 -4.23 15.66 21.94
CA PRO A 48 -5.05 16.74 22.48
C PRO A 48 -4.37 18.12 22.48
N GLN A 49 -3.05 18.17 22.29
CA GLN A 49 -2.25 19.39 22.21
C GLN A 49 -2.07 19.90 20.77
N ASP A 50 -2.80 19.33 19.79
CA ASP A 50 -2.70 19.68 18.36
C ASP A 50 -1.32 19.35 17.75
N GLU A 51 -0.68 18.30 18.26
CA GLU A 51 0.58 17.77 17.72
C GLU A 51 0.32 16.54 16.85
N VAL A 52 1.11 16.37 15.78
CA VAL A 52 1.02 15.21 14.89
C VAL A 52 1.95 14.10 15.37
N LEU A 53 1.39 12.92 15.58
CA LEU A 53 2.16 11.73 15.94
C LEU A 53 2.80 11.08 14.71
N PHE A 54 4.09 10.80 14.81
CA PHE A 54 4.85 10.00 13.85
C PHE A 54 5.38 8.73 14.51
N VAL A 55 5.76 7.75 13.70
CA VAL A 55 6.48 6.54 14.12
C VAL A 55 7.85 6.48 13.45
N GLU A 56 8.81 5.84 14.12
CA GLU A 56 10.09 5.47 13.54
C GLU A 56 10.13 3.97 13.26
N GLN A 57 10.36 3.60 12.00
CA GLN A 57 10.41 2.20 11.58
C GLN A 57 11.53 1.97 10.57
N PHE A 58 12.19 0.80 10.62
CA PHE A 58 13.17 0.42 9.62
C PHE A 58 12.47 -0.05 8.34
N ARG A 59 12.77 0.60 7.20
CA ARG A 59 12.21 0.22 5.90
C ARG A 59 13.20 -0.60 5.10
N VAL A 60 12.92 -1.90 4.95
CA VAL A 60 13.75 -2.84 4.18
C VAL A 60 14.12 -2.31 2.78
N PRO A 61 13.19 -1.75 1.97
CA PRO A 61 13.55 -1.22 0.65
C PRO A 61 14.51 -0.03 0.67
N LEU A 62 14.58 0.72 1.78
CA LEU A 62 15.44 1.90 1.94
C LEU A 62 16.72 1.60 2.72
N GLY A 63 16.78 0.46 3.43
CA GLY A 63 17.92 0.05 4.24
C GLY A 63 18.20 0.97 5.45
N LYS A 64 17.22 1.73 5.92
CA LYS A 64 17.37 2.70 7.02
C LYS A 64 16.07 2.95 7.80
N PRO A 65 16.16 3.49 9.04
CA PRO A 65 15.01 4.03 9.74
C PRO A 65 14.37 5.20 8.98
N THR A 66 13.05 5.27 9.03
CA THR A 66 12.24 6.36 8.49
C THR A 66 11.28 6.88 9.54
N ILE A 67 11.05 8.20 9.54
CA ILE A 67 9.97 8.83 10.28
C ILE A 67 8.76 8.93 9.35
N GLU A 68 7.63 8.35 9.75
CA GLU A 68 6.44 8.24 8.93
C GLU A 68 5.14 8.37 9.75
N MET A 69 4.03 8.65 9.07
CA MET A 69 2.72 8.57 9.70
C MET A 69 2.43 7.11 10.06
N PRO A 70 1.75 6.82 11.18
CA PRO A 70 1.24 5.49 11.45
C PRO A 70 0.43 4.96 10.25
N ALA A 71 0.69 3.73 9.86
CA ALA A 71 0.07 3.12 8.68
C ALA A 71 -0.07 1.61 8.86
N GLY A 72 -1.05 1.01 8.16
CA GLY A 72 -1.35 -0.41 8.25
C GLY A 72 -2.05 -0.94 6.99
N LEU A 73 -1.93 -2.24 6.74
CA LEU A 73 -2.68 -2.93 5.67
C LEU A 73 -4.08 -3.26 6.16
N VAL A 74 -5.07 -3.09 5.28
CA VAL A 74 -6.46 -3.51 5.55
C VAL A 74 -6.57 -5.02 5.34
N GLY A 75 -7.32 -5.70 6.21
CA GLY A 75 -7.46 -7.16 6.20
C GLY A 75 -6.26 -7.90 6.77
N ASP A 76 -5.29 -7.19 7.37
CA ASP A 76 -4.12 -7.78 8.04
C ASP A 76 -4.45 -8.15 9.50
N ILE A 77 -5.50 -8.95 9.67
CA ILE A 77 -5.94 -9.52 10.95
C ILE A 77 -5.56 -11.01 10.92
N GLY A 78 -4.78 -11.47 11.90
CA GLY A 78 -4.09 -12.76 11.85
C GLY A 78 -4.96 -13.96 11.42
N HIS A 79 -4.38 -14.84 10.59
CA HIS A 79 -4.87 -16.17 10.16
C HIS A 79 -6.39 -16.37 10.07
N GLY A 80 -7.10 -15.38 9.54
CA GLY A 80 -8.50 -15.47 9.17
C GLY A 80 -8.81 -14.33 8.23
N ASP A 81 -9.30 -14.65 7.03
CA ASP A 81 -9.85 -13.68 6.08
C ASP A 81 -11.13 -13.07 6.67
N ASP A 82 -11.01 -12.20 7.67
CA ASP A 82 -12.11 -11.38 8.13
C ASP A 82 -12.31 -10.26 7.10
N ALA A 83 -13.08 -10.57 6.06
CA ALA A 83 -13.49 -9.69 4.97
C ALA A 83 -14.28 -8.43 5.43
N ASN A 84 -14.34 -8.19 6.74
CA ASN A 84 -15.02 -7.09 7.40
C ASN A 84 -14.05 -6.07 8.03
N ASP A 85 -12.72 -6.20 7.88
CA ASP A 85 -11.78 -5.14 8.28
C ASP A 85 -12.03 -3.89 7.43
N THR A 86 -12.67 -2.88 8.02
CA THR A 86 -12.92 -1.61 7.35
C THR A 86 -11.66 -0.73 7.36
N LEU A 87 -11.70 0.39 6.62
CA LEU A 87 -10.63 1.40 6.71
C LEU A 87 -10.51 1.95 8.14
N GLU A 88 -11.64 2.15 8.80
CA GLU A 88 -11.73 2.66 10.16
C GLU A 88 -11.20 1.65 11.19
N ASP A 89 -11.48 0.36 11.00
CA ASP A 89 -10.97 -0.70 11.87
C ASP A 89 -9.44 -0.83 11.73
N ALA A 90 -8.95 -0.85 10.49
CA ALA A 90 -7.52 -0.86 10.20
C ALA A 90 -6.78 0.36 10.77
N ALA A 91 -7.43 1.52 10.81
CA ALA A 91 -6.84 2.75 11.37
C ALA A 91 -6.80 2.79 12.91
N ARG A 92 -7.61 1.97 13.60
CA ARG A 92 -7.73 2.00 15.07
C ARG A 92 -6.83 1.00 15.80
N ARG A 93 -6.37 -0.06 15.12
CA ARG A 93 -5.50 -1.10 15.67
C ARG A 93 -4.03 -0.75 15.50
#